data_AF-A0A7C2IN83-F1
#
_entry.id   AF-A0A7C2IN83-F1
#
_cell.length_a   1.000
_cell.length_b   1.000
_cell.length_c   1.000
_cell.angle_alpha   90.00
_cell.angle_beta   90.00
_cell.angle_gamma   90.00
#
_symmetry.space_group_name_H-M   'P 1'
#
loop_
_entity.id
_entity.type
_entity.pdbx_description
1 polymer ?
#
loop_
_entity_poly.entity_id
_entity_poly.type
_entity_poly.pdbx_seq_one_letter_code
_entity_poly.pdbx_strand_id
1 'polypeptide(L)'
;MNLLGWSYSPDLRQAAAEANREFDLQLRFRYDNNRSNLLRRSDHWPFLQRGVPALFVHTGLHPDYHTLYDGPEKIDYLKAVRIARFVHQLSWNLAHGPDRPRMLRPRPVPEPD
;
A
#
# COMPACT_ATOMS: atom_id res chain seq x y z
N MET A 1 -3.34 8.44 2.59
CA MET A 1 -2.17 7.59 2.36
C MET A 1 -2.27 6.97 0.98
N ASN A 2 -1.17 6.46 0.44
CA ASN A 2 -1.15 5.72 -0.82
C ASN A 2 -1.06 4.23 -0.54
N LEU A 3 -1.80 3.43 -1.29
CA LEU A 3 -1.71 1.99 -1.30
C LEU A 3 -1.18 1.59 -2.68
N LEU A 4 0.01 0.98 -2.73
CA LEU A 4 0.60 0.44 -3.95
C LEU A 4 0.44 -1.08 -3.98
N GLY A 5 0.46 -1.68 -5.17
CA GLY A 5 0.14 -3.09 -5.40
C GLY A 5 -1.37 -3.37 -5.50
N TRP A 6 -2.21 -2.35 -5.31
CA TRP A 6 -3.67 -2.46 -5.33
C TRP A 6 -4.21 -2.96 -6.67
N SER A 7 -3.53 -2.65 -7.78
CA SER A 7 -3.97 -3.04 -9.12
C SER A 7 -3.77 -4.54 -9.42
N TYR A 8 -2.98 -5.24 -8.59
CA TYR A 8 -2.69 -6.67 -8.72
C TYR A 8 -3.68 -7.54 -7.93
N SER A 9 -4.41 -6.98 -6.96
CA SER A 9 -5.37 -7.73 -6.15
C SER A 9 -6.60 -6.86 -5.82
N PRO A 10 -7.73 -7.03 -6.54
CA PRO A 10 -8.98 -6.35 -6.20
C PRO A 10 -9.46 -6.73 -4.80
N ASP A 11 -9.18 -7.96 -4.37
CA ASP A 11 -9.55 -8.45 -3.05
C ASP A 11 -8.77 -7.70 -1.94
N LEU A 12 -7.44 -7.49 -2.08
CA LEU A 12 -6.69 -6.65 -1.14
C LEU A 12 -7.15 -5.18 -1.15
N ARG A 13 -7.49 -4.64 -2.33
CA ARG A 13 -8.06 -3.29 -2.43
C ARG A 13 -9.37 -3.16 -1.67
N GLN A 14 -10.26 -4.14 -1.82
CA GLN A 14 -11.53 -4.17 -1.11
C GLN A 14 -11.32 -4.33 0.40
N ALA A 15 -10.48 -5.27 0.84
CA ALA A 15 -10.16 -5.48 2.24
C ALA A 15 -9.61 -4.20 2.89
N ALA A 16 -8.75 -3.46 2.18
CA ALA A 16 -8.25 -2.16 2.65
C ALA A 16 -9.38 -1.11 2.78
N ALA A 17 -10.33 -1.05 1.83
CA ALA A 17 -11.46 -0.13 1.93
C ALA A 17 -12.39 -0.47 3.11
N GLU A 18 -12.63 -1.76 3.37
CA GLU A 18 -13.44 -2.23 4.48
C GLU A 18 -12.79 -1.95 5.83
N ALA A 19 -11.50 -2.28 5.99
CA ALA A 19 -10.76 -2.00 7.21
C ALA A 19 -10.68 -0.50 7.52
N ASN A 20 -10.70 0.35 6.50
CA ASN A 20 -10.58 1.80 6.67
C ASN A 20 -11.84 2.51 7.19
N ARG A 21 -13.00 1.83 7.23
CA ARG A 21 -14.28 2.45 7.66
C ARG A 21 -14.21 3.07 9.07
N GLU A 22 -13.30 2.58 9.91
CA GLU A 22 -13.14 3.02 11.30
C GLU A 22 -12.02 4.06 11.51
N PHE A 23 -11.21 4.37 10.49
CA PHE A 23 -9.99 5.18 10.65
C PHE A 23 -9.98 6.51 9.89
N ASP A 24 -10.96 6.73 9.02
CA ASP A 24 -11.11 7.95 8.21
C ASP A 24 -9.81 8.37 7.50
N LEU A 25 -9.06 7.39 6.99
CA LEU A 25 -7.86 7.68 6.21
C LEU A 25 -8.27 7.84 4.75
N GLN A 26 -7.84 8.93 4.11
CA GLN A 26 -8.02 9.06 2.67
C GLN A 26 -7.12 8.05 1.93
N LEU A 27 -7.68 6.94 1.48
CA LEU A 27 -6.95 5.94 0.68
C LEU A 27 -6.80 6.43 -0.76
N ARG A 28 -5.57 6.44 -1.26
CA ARG A 28 -5.24 6.81 -2.64
C ARG A 28 -4.58 5.61 -3.33
N PHE A 29 -5.10 5.25 -4.50
CA PHE A 29 -4.63 4.13 -5.30
C PHE A 29 -3.75 4.66 -6.43
N ARG A 30 -2.47 4.91 -6.13
CA ARG A 30 -1.50 5.59 -7.01
C ARG A 30 -0.16 4.87 -6.97
N TYR A 31 0.74 5.20 -7.90
CA TYR A 31 2.14 4.74 -7.95
C TYR A 31 2.40 3.29 -8.39
N ASP A 32 1.36 2.51 -8.72
CA ASP A 32 1.56 1.15 -9.28
C ASP A 32 2.27 1.18 -10.64
N ASN A 33 1.99 2.21 -11.44
CA ASN A 33 2.60 2.41 -12.74
C ASN A 33 2.73 3.91 -13.03
N ASN A 34 3.84 4.51 -12.59
CA ASN A 34 4.13 5.92 -12.84
C ASN A 34 5.64 6.15 -12.94
N ARG A 35 6.05 7.35 -13.37
CA ARG A 35 7.47 7.75 -13.52
C ARG A 35 8.37 7.49 -12.31
N SER A 36 7.86 7.58 -11.07
CA SER A 36 8.70 7.34 -9.88
C SER A 36 9.02 5.87 -9.64
N ASN A 37 8.28 4.96 -10.32
CA ASN A 37 8.48 3.52 -10.30
C ASN A 37 8.49 2.90 -8.90
N LEU A 38 7.82 3.54 -7.93
CA LEU A 38 7.93 3.22 -6.50
C LEU A 38 7.55 1.77 -6.19
N LEU A 39 6.51 1.25 -6.85
CA LEU A 39 6.10 -0.13 -6.65
C LEU A 39 7.24 -1.10 -7.01
N ARG A 40 7.92 -0.90 -8.16
CA ARG A 40 8.96 -1.82 -8.65
C ARG A 40 10.25 -1.81 -7.84
N ARG A 41 10.54 -0.70 -7.17
CA ARG A 41 11.69 -0.56 -6.27
C ARG A 41 11.34 -0.79 -4.79
N SER A 42 10.15 -1.33 -4.51
CA SER A 42 9.73 -1.69 -3.16
C SER A 42 10.02 -3.16 -2.86
N ASP A 43 10.10 -3.50 -1.58
CA ASP A 43 10.24 -4.90 -1.13
C ASP A 43 9.03 -5.79 -1.46
N HIS A 44 7.92 -5.19 -1.87
CA HIS A 44 6.68 -5.90 -2.24
C HIS A 44 6.74 -6.41 -3.68
N TRP A 45 7.57 -5.81 -4.53
CA TRP A 45 7.63 -6.15 -5.96
C TRP A 45 7.96 -7.62 -6.22
N PRO A 46 8.96 -8.24 -5.57
CA PRO A 46 9.29 -9.65 -5.81
C PRO A 46 8.15 -10.62 -5.46
N PHE A 47 7.28 -10.27 -4.50
CA PHE A 47 6.08 -11.03 -4.16
C PHE A 47 5.05 -10.94 -5.29
N LEU A 48 4.81 -9.73 -5.77
CA LEU A 48 3.89 -9.49 -6.88
C LEU A 48 4.34 -10.25 -8.15
N GLN A 49 5.64 -10.22 -8.45
CA GLN A 49 6.18 -10.98 -9.58
C GLN A 49 6.02 -12.51 -9.46
N ARG A 50 5.89 -13.02 -8.23
CA ARG A 50 5.76 -14.46 -7.94
C ARG A 50 4.33 -14.91 -7.70
N GLY A 51 3.34 -14.07 -8.01
CA GLY A 51 1.94 -14.45 -7.84
C GLY A 51 1.40 -14.25 -6.42
N VAL A 52 2.17 -13.63 -5.52
CA VAL A 52 1.75 -13.39 -4.13
C VAL A 52 1.19 -11.96 -4.01
N PRO A 53 -0.10 -11.79 -3.67
CA PRO A 53 -0.68 -10.47 -3.42
C PRO A 53 0.07 -9.74 -2.31
N ALA A 54 0.44 -8.49 -2.56
CA ALA A 54 1.14 -7.64 -1.62
C ALA A 54 0.63 -6.20 -1.73
N LEU A 55 0.50 -5.52 -0.60
CA LEU A 55 0.00 -4.15 -0.52
C LEU A 55 1.01 -3.27 0.23
N PHE A 56 1.53 -2.26 -0.44
CA PHE A 56 2.50 -1.32 0.15
C PHE A 56 1.79 -0.07 0.64
N VAL A 57 1.77 0.10 1.96
CA VAL A 57 1.24 1.30 2.65
C VAL A 57 2.31 2.39 2.67
N HIS A 58 2.04 3.51 2.00
CA HIS A 58 3.04 4.57 1.80
C HIS A 58 2.46 5.98 1.96
N THR A 59 3.15 6.86 2.69
CA THR A 59 2.73 8.25 2.88
C THR A 59 2.95 9.12 1.64
N GLY A 60 3.84 8.72 0.73
CA GLY A 60 4.24 9.46 -0.47
C GLY A 60 5.66 10.00 -0.35
N LEU A 61 6.20 10.46 -1.48
CA LEU A 61 7.48 11.18 -1.50
C LEU A 61 7.31 12.60 -0.94
N HIS A 62 8.40 13.14 -0.38
CA HIS A 62 8.50 14.50 0.13
C HIS A 62 9.91 15.06 -0.15
N PRO A 63 10.09 16.39 -0.10
CA PRO A 63 11.37 17.03 -0.45
C PRO A 63 12.57 16.57 0.37
N ASP A 64 12.33 16.15 1.61
CA ASP A 64 13.38 15.72 2.53
C ASP A 64 13.75 14.23 2.40
N TYR A 65 13.05 13.45 1.59
CA TYR A 65 13.32 12.01 1.42
C TYR A 65 14.77 11.78 0.95
N HIS A 66 15.49 10.86 1.60
CA HIS A 66 16.93 10.61 1.37
C HIS A 66 17.84 11.81 1.67
N THR A 67 17.45 12.68 2.61
CA THR A 67 18.30 13.79 3.07
C THR A 67 18.47 13.76 4.58
N LEU A 68 19.42 14.55 5.10
CA LEU A 68 19.63 14.73 6.54
C LEU A 68 18.46 15.44 7.24
N TYR A 69 17.53 16.01 6.48
CA TYR A 69 16.36 16.72 6.99
C TYR A 69 15.14 15.80 7.18
N ASP A 70 15.24 14.49 6.90
CA ASP A 70 14.18 13.51 7.18
C ASP A 70 14.17 13.11 8.66
N GLY A 71 13.82 14.06 9.52
CA GLY A 71 13.87 13.94 10.97
C GLY A 71 12.52 13.56 11.61
N PRO A 72 12.54 13.01 12.84
CA PRO A 72 11.34 12.58 13.56
C PRO A 72 10.36 13.73 13.86
N GLU A 73 10.84 14.96 13.98
CA GLU A 73 10.04 16.15 14.22
C GLU A 73 9.03 16.45 13.09
N LYS A 74 9.22 15.85 11.90
CA LYS A 74 8.32 16.00 10.75
C LYS A 74 7.19 14.97 10.73
N ILE A 75 7.19 14.01 11.66
CA ILE A 75 6.18 12.95 11.72
C ILE A 75 4.86 13.50 12.25
N ASP A 76 3.78 13.31 11.50
CA ASP A 76 2.41 13.42 12.01
C ASP A 76 2.08 12.16 12.82
N TYR A 77 2.35 12.19 14.12
CA TYR A 77 2.18 11.05 15.02
C TYR A 77 0.73 10.58 15.14
N LEU A 78 -0.24 11.50 15.14
CA LEU A 78 -1.66 11.14 15.22
C LEU A 78 -2.09 10.37 13.96
N LYS A 79 -1.64 10.80 12.79
CA LYS A 79 -1.82 10.05 11.54
C LYS A 79 -1.06 8.73 11.54
N ALA A 80 0.17 8.68 12.06
CA ALA A 80 0.94 7.45 12.16
C ALA A 80 0.22 6.39 13.02
N VAL A 81 -0.36 6.78 14.16
CA VAL A 81 -1.18 5.90 15.01
C VAL A 81 -2.40 5.39 14.26
N ARG A 82 -3.12 6.25 13.53
CA ARG A 82 -4.26 5.81 12.70
C ARG A 82 -3.85 4.83 11.61
N ILE A 83 -2.71 5.07 10.94
CA ILE A 83 -2.17 4.15 9.92
C ILE A 83 -1.82 2.81 10.56
N ALA A 84 -1.15 2.80 11.71
CA ALA A 84 -0.79 1.57 12.41
C ALA A 84 -2.03 0.75 12.81
N ARG A 85 -3.06 1.39 13.36
CA ARG A 85 -4.34 0.74 13.69
C ARG A 85 -5.07 0.22 12.46
N PHE A 86 -5.06 1.00 11.36
CA PHE A 86 -5.59 0.56 10.07
C PHE A 86 -4.87 -0.70 9.55
N VAL A 87 -3.54 -0.73 9.56
CA VAL A 87 -2.76 -1.89 9.10
C VAL A 87 -3.04 -3.11 9.98
N HIS A 88 -3.16 -2.91 11.30
CA HIS A 88 -3.57 -3.96 12.23
C HIS A 88 -4.95 -4.51 11.86
N GLN A 89 -5.97 -3.64 11.70
CA GLN A 89 -7.33 -4.08 11.38
C GLN A 89 -7.41 -4.79 10.03
N LEU A 90 -6.71 -4.27 9.01
CA LEU A 90 -6.62 -4.92 7.70
C LEU A 90 -6.02 -6.32 7.82
N SER A 91 -4.90 -6.45 8.52
CA SER A 91 -4.23 -7.75 8.75
C SER A 91 -5.13 -8.70 9.53
N TRP A 92 -5.84 -8.20 10.55
CA TRP A 92 -6.77 -8.96 11.37
C TRP A 92 -7.93 -9.50 10.53
N ASN A 93 -8.57 -8.66 9.72
CA ASN A 93 -9.67 -9.05 8.85
C ASN A 93 -9.23 -10.11 7.83
N LEU A 94 -8.04 -9.95 7.25
CA LEU A 94 -7.49 -10.92 6.30
C LEU A 94 -7.16 -12.27 6.95
N ALA A 95 -6.65 -12.27 8.18
CA ALA A 95 -6.32 -13.49 8.90
C ALA A 95 -7.56 -14.28 9.36
N HIS A 96 -8.68 -13.59 9.62
CA HIS A 96 -9.94 -14.21 10.03
C HIS A 96 -10.94 -14.40 8.88
N GLY A 97 -10.59 -13.97 7.67
CA GLY A 97 -11.40 -14.17 6.47
C GLY A 97 -11.40 -15.63 6.03
N PRO A 98 -12.50 -16.13 5.44
CA PRO A 98 -12.58 -17.49 4.95
C PRO A 98 -11.72 -17.72 3.69
N ASP A 99 -11.48 -16.66 2.92
CA ASP A 99 -10.80 -16.70 1.63
C ASP A 99 -9.45 -15.99 1.68
N ARG A 100 -8.50 -16.51 0.91
CA ARG A 100 -7.22 -15.84 0.66
C ARG A 100 -7.40 -14.80 -0.45
N PRO A 101 -6.82 -13.59 -0.33
CA PRO A 101 -6.86 -12.60 -1.40
C PRO A 101 -6.33 -13.19 -2.70
N ARG A 102 -7.08 -13.01 -3.79
CA ARG A 102 -6.65 -13.47 -5.10
C ARG A 102 -5.75 -12.44 -5.74
N MET A 103 -4.84 -12.93 -6.57
CA MET A 103 -4.11 -12.12 -7.52
C MET A 103 -4.83 -12.13 -8.87
N LEU A 104 -4.90 -10.98 -9.53
CA LEU A 104 -5.10 -10.96 -10.97
C LEU A 104 -3.86 -11.59 -11.62
N ARG A 105 -4.05 -12.49 -12.59
CA ARG A 105 -2.93 -13.05 -13.36
C ARG A 105 -2.05 -11.90 -13.85
N PRO A 106 -0.71 -12.04 -13.82
CA PRO A 106 0.17 -10.95 -14.19
C PRO A 106 -0.22 -10.45 -15.58
N ARG A 107 -0.73 -9.22 -15.65
CA ARG A 107 -0.82 -8.50 -16.93
C ARG A 107 0.60 -8.22 -17.39
N PRO A 108 0.86 -8.18 -18.71
CA PRO A 108 2.05 -7.52 -19.21
C PRO A 108 2.18 -6.17 -18.51
N VAL A 109 3.38 -5.89 -18.02
CA VAL A 109 3.74 -4.59 -17.44
C VAL A 109 3.27 -3.50 -18.42
N PRO A 110 2.33 -2.61 -18.02
CA PRO A 110 1.98 -1.47 -18.85
C PRO A 110 3.17 -0.49 -18.91
N GLU A 111 3.32 0.23 -20.01
CA GLU A 111 4.27 1.35 -20.11
C GLU A 111 3.95 2.40 -19.03
N PRO A 112 4.95 3.03 -18.41
CA PRO A 112 4.71 4.03 -17.37
C PRO A 112 4.00 5.28 -17.93
N ASP A 113 2.98 5.76 -17.21
CA ASP A 113 2.38 7.08 -17.43
C ASP A 113 3.34 8.22 -17.00
#